data_AF-A0A957XPS7-F1
#
_entry.id   AF-A0A957XPS7-F1
#
_cell.length_a   1.000
_cell.length_b   1.000
_cell.length_c   1.000
_cell.angle_alpha   90.00
_cell.angle_beta   90.00
_cell.angle_gamma   90.00
#
_symmetry.space_group_name_H-M   'P 1'
#
loop_
_entity.id
_entity.type
_entity.pdbx_description
1 polymer ?
#
loop_
_entity_poly.entity_id
_entity_poly.type
_entity_poly.pdbx_seq_one_letter_code
_entity_poly.pdbx_strand_id
1 'polypeptide(L)'
;MSRVLQFIVLASIMMLSVLGLEACSTWGIWPGSDPPRQQHQIVIDDNDKMCVSAQDCVLAWTDCSSCECGTPINKQHAAKVEQAYKAMCTDYRGPVCDMACPQVTLQCIDNQCVAVEKGE
;
A
#
# COMPACT_ATOMS: atom_id res chain seq x y z
N MET A 1 47.83 33.27 42.52
CA MET A 1 46.57 32.84 41.89
C MET A 1 46.88 32.36 40.49
N SER A 2 47.09 31.04 40.33
CA SER A 2 47.58 30.45 39.09
C SER A 2 46.43 29.72 38.38
N ARG A 3 46.04 30.20 37.20
CA ARG A 3 44.91 29.74 36.38
C ARG A 3 45.04 28.29 35.85
N VAL A 4 46.08 27.58 36.25
CA VAL A 4 46.36 26.20 35.85
C VAL A 4 45.61 25.18 36.74
N LEU A 5 45.22 25.56 37.95
CA LEU A 5 44.57 24.64 38.90
C LEU A 5 43.07 24.39 38.64
N GLN A 6 42.46 25.11 37.70
CA GLN A 6 41.01 25.04 37.45
C GLN A 6 40.62 24.00 36.37
N PHE A 7 41.59 23.44 35.66
CA PHE A 7 41.36 22.44 34.61
C PHE A 7 41.42 20.98 35.10
N ILE A 8 41.89 20.73 36.34
CA ILE A 8 42.13 19.36 36.83
C ILE A 8 40.89 18.74 37.51
N VAL A 9 39.87 19.53 37.88
CA VAL A 9 38.72 19.02 38.65
C VAL A 9 37.53 18.57 37.78
N LEU A 10 37.55 18.84 36.46
CA LEU A 10 36.46 18.40 35.57
C LEU A 10 36.67 17.00 34.95
N ALA A 11 37.76 16.31 35.28
CA ALA A 11 38.06 14.97 34.75
C ALA A 11 37.50 13.81 35.61
N SER A 12 36.59 14.08 36.56
CA SER A 12 36.07 13.07 37.50
C SER A 12 34.60 12.67 37.27
N ILE A 13 33.92 13.20 36.24
CA ILE A 13 32.53 12.80 35.90
C ILE A 13 32.54 11.80 34.73
N MET A 14 33.38 10.77 34.83
CA MET A 14 33.32 9.57 33.96
C MET A 14 33.36 8.29 34.81
N MET A 15 32.62 8.28 35.93
CA MET A 15 32.52 7.10 36.80
C MET A 15 31.11 6.84 37.32
N LEU A 16 30.08 7.19 36.55
CA LEU A 16 28.72 6.68 36.81
C LEU A 16 28.03 6.41 35.48
N SER A 17 27.89 5.12 35.15
CA SER A 17 26.83 4.50 34.33
C SER A 17 27.32 3.20 33.68
N VAL A 18 27.93 2.31 34.45
CA VAL A 18 28.05 0.89 34.09
C VAL A 18 27.41 0.12 35.23
N LEU A 19 26.52 -0.82 34.90
CA LEU A 19 25.71 -1.67 35.78
C LEU A 19 24.30 -1.15 36.08
N GLY A 20 23.47 -1.21 35.06
CA GLY A 20 22.02 -1.33 35.17
C GLY A 20 21.52 -2.34 34.14
N LEU A 21 21.99 -3.59 34.21
CA LEU A 21 21.32 -4.73 33.56
C LEU A 21 20.00 -4.96 34.31
N GLU A 22 18.97 -4.23 33.93
CA GLU A 22 17.61 -4.72 34.11
C GLU A 22 17.37 -5.75 33.01
N ALA A 23 17.61 -7.01 33.37
CA ALA A 23 17.07 -8.14 32.67
C ALA A 23 15.53 -8.03 32.73
N CYS A 24 14.93 -7.38 31.73
CA CYS A 24 13.53 -7.58 31.40
C CYS A 24 13.38 -8.99 30.82
N SER A 25 13.41 -9.98 31.72
CA SER A 25 12.80 -11.28 31.52
C SER A 25 11.27 -11.09 31.55
N THR A 26 10.76 -10.45 30.51
CA THR A 26 9.34 -10.53 30.18
C THR A 26 9.14 -11.63 29.13
N TRP A 27 8.57 -12.75 29.60
CA TRP A 27 7.54 -13.56 28.94
C TRP A 27 7.51 -13.42 27.40
N GLY A 28 7.86 -14.43 26.61
CA GLY A 28 7.02 -15.62 26.47
C GLY A 28 5.64 -15.21 25.94
N ILE A 29 5.36 -15.55 24.68
CA ILE A 29 4.19 -15.21 23.84
C ILE A 29 4.43 -13.97 22.95
N TRP A 30 4.92 -14.21 21.72
CA TRP A 30 4.58 -13.35 20.59
C TRP A 30 3.26 -13.89 20.04
N PRO A 31 2.09 -13.26 20.33
CA PRO A 31 0.86 -13.64 19.65
C PRO A 31 0.98 -13.15 18.22
N GLY A 32 1.04 -14.10 17.28
CA GLY A 32 0.87 -13.92 15.83
C GLY A 32 0.86 -12.48 15.33
N SER A 33 2.03 -11.83 15.30
CA SER A 33 2.21 -10.69 14.42
C SER A 33 2.37 -11.27 13.02
N ASP A 34 1.22 -11.62 12.42
CA ASP A 34 1.16 -11.79 10.97
C ASP A 34 1.88 -10.57 10.38
N PRO A 35 2.87 -10.75 9.48
CA PRO A 35 3.42 -9.61 8.77
C PRO A 35 2.24 -8.84 8.20
N PRO A 36 2.25 -7.48 8.25
CA PRO A 36 1.13 -6.70 7.76
C PRO A 36 0.80 -7.22 6.37
N ARG A 37 -0.41 -7.79 6.21
CA ARG A 37 -0.88 -8.22 4.90
C ARG A 37 -0.71 -7.01 4.03
N GLN A 38 0.28 -7.04 3.13
CA GLN A 38 0.48 -5.96 2.19
C GLN A 38 -0.89 -5.79 1.53
N GLN A 39 -1.40 -4.56 1.54
CA GLN A 39 -2.68 -4.29 0.89
C GLN A 39 -2.46 -4.62 -0.59
N HIS A 40 -2.95 -5.78 -1.03
CA HIS A 40 -2.85 -6.23 -2.42
C HIS A 40 -3.87 -5.49 -3.29
N GLN A 41 -4.18 -4.24 -2.95
CA GLN A 41 -5.22 -3.45 -3.57
C GLN A 41 -4.69 -2.07 -3.96
N ILE A 42 -4.87 -1.72 -5.22
CA ILE A 42 -4.59 -0.39 -5.76
C ILE A 42 -5.82 0.47 -5.57
N VAL A 43 -5.65 1.59 -4.88
CA VAL A 43 -6.69 2.62 -4.74
C VAL A 43 -6.61 3.53 -5.96
N ILE A 44 -7.72 3.63 -6.70
CA ILE A 44 -7.86 4.55 -7.84
C ILE A 44 -8.48 5.85 -7.33
N ASP A 45 -7.82 6.97 -7.62
CA ASP A 45 -8.31 8.32 -7.33
C ASP A 45 -9.56 8.63 -8.15
N ASP A 46 -10.50 9.40 -7.61
CA ASP A 46 -11.73 9.74 -8.32
C ASP A 46 -11.50 10.62 -9.56
N ASN A 47 -10.38 11.36 -9.62
CA ASN A 47 -9.97 12.08 -10.82
C ASN A 47 -9.52 11.12 -11.93
N ASP A 48 -8.88 10.01 -11.58
CA ASP A 48 -8.42 9.01 -12.55
C ASP A 48 -9.63 8.29 -13.22
N LYS A 49 -10.83 8.37 -12.62
CA LYS A 49 -12.10 7.84 -13.14
C LYS A 49 -12.87 8.82 -14.03
N MET A 50 -12.42 10.07 -14.15
CA MET A 50 -13.17 11.09 -14.91
C MET A 50 -13.25 10.77 -16.39
N CYS A 51 -14.39 11.03 -17.04
CA CYS A 51 -14.59 10.77 -18.47
C CYS A 51 -15.41 11.86 -19.17
N VAL A 52 -15.30 11.87 -20.50
CA VAL A 52 -16.16 12.66 -21.40
C VAL A 52 -17.12 11.75 -22.17
N SER A 53 -16.68 10.53 -22.47
CA SER A 53 -17.45 9.54 -23.21
C SER A 53 -17.21 8.12 -22.69
N ALA A 54 -18.12 7.19 -22.99
CA ALA A 54 -17.95 5.79 -22.62
C ALA A 54 -16.68 5.16 -23.25
N GLN A 55 -16.22 5.66 -24.40
CA GLN A 55 -15.00 5.21 -25.08
C GLN A 55 -13.71 5.67 -24.38
N ASP A 56 -13.83 6.50 -23.35
CA ASP A 56 -12.71 6.87 -22.49
C ASP A 56 -12.54 5.90 -21.33
N CYS A 57 -13.51 5.04 -21.07
CA CYS A 57 -13.50 4.14 -19.93
C CYS A 57 -12.93 2.76 -20.30
N VAL A 58 -12.11 2.20 -19.41
CA VAL A 58 -11.62 0.83 -19.44
C VAL A 58 -11.70 0.21 -18.04
N LEU A 59 -11.61 -1.12 -17.96
CA LEU A 59 -11.48 -1.83 -16.69
C LEU A 59 -10.00 -2.00 -16.36
N ALA A 60 -9.61 -1.66 -15.13
CA ALA A 60 -8.27 -1.89 -14.62
C ALA A 60 -8.28 -2.87 -13.46
N TRP A 61 -7.30 -3.79 -13.46
CA TRP A 61 -7.08 -4.71 -12.36
C TRP A 61 -6.44 -3.97 -11.19
N THR A 62 -7.09 -4.05 -10.04
CA THR A 62 -6.64 -3.37 -8.82
C THR A 62 -6.25 -4.33 -7.71
N ASP A 63 -6.49 -5.64 -7.86
CA ASP A 63 -6.16 -6.67 -6.87
C ASP A 63 -5.65 -7.95 -7.52
N CYS A 64 -4.64 -8.60 -6.93
CA CYS A 64 -3.97 -9.78 -7.50
C CYS A 64 -4.82 -11.06 -7.46
N SER A 65 -5.83 -11.09 -6.58
CA SER A 65 -6.61 -12.27 -6.19
C SER A 65 -8.10 -12.16 -6.54
N SER A 66 -8.56 -10.95 -6.88
CA SER A 66 -9.96 -10.66 -7.06
C SER A 66 -10.51 -11.27 -8.35
N CYS A 67 -11.59 -12.01 -8.20
CA CYS A 67 -12.50 -12.41 -9.27
C CYS A 67 -13.56 -11.31 -9.46
N GLU A 68 -13.17 -10.04 -9.48
CA GLU A 68 -14.04 -8.94 -9.89
C GLU A 68 -13.68 -8.53 -11.32
N CYS A 69 -14.59 -7.86 -12.01
CA CYS A 69 -14.36 -7.43 -13.40
C CYS A 69 -13.34 -6.29 -13.55
N GLY A 70 -12.65 -5.92 -12.48
CA GLY A 70 -11.80 -4.74 -12.41
C GLY A 70 -12.57 -3.47 -12.11
N THR A 71 -11.83 -2.40 -11.86
CA THR A 71 -12.36 -1.09 -11.52
C THR A 71 -12.42 -0.22 -12.78
N PRO A 72 -13.56 0.45 -13.06
CA PRO A 72 -13.65 1.41 -14.16
C PRO A 72 -12.69 2.58 -13.95
N ILE A 73 -11.94 2.94 -14.99
CA ILE A 73 -10.99 4.05 -14.99
C ILE A 73 -10.95 4.70 -16.38
N ASN A 74 -10.50 5.95 -16.46
CA ASN A 74 -10.16 6.54 -17.74
C ASN A 74 -8.93 5.86 -18.34
N LYS A 75 -9.00 5.55 -19.65
CA LYS A 75 -7.93 4.91 -20.45
C LYS A 75 -6.59 5.64 -20.37
N GLN A 76 -6.59 6.97 -20.21
CA GLN A 76 -5.36 7.76 -20.09
C GLN A 76 -4.58 7.42 -18.80
N HIS A 77 -5.28 7.00 -17.75
CA HIS A 77 -4.69 6.63 -16.45
C HIS A 77 -4.48 5.12 -16.30
N ALA A 78 -5.02 4.30 -17.21
CA ALA A 78 -4.94 2.84 -17.14
C ALA A 78 -3.50 2.33 -17.12
N ALA A 79 -2.60 2.90 -17.91
CA ALA A 79 -1.20 2.47 -17.98
C ALA A 79 -0.46 2.62 -16.63
N LYS A 80 -0.78 3.67 -15.86
CA LYS A 80 -0.22 3.90 -14.51
C LYS A 80 -0.68 2.80 -13.56
N VAL A 81 -1.98 2.46 -13.58
CA VAL A 81 -2.55 1.41 -12.74
C VAL A 81 -2.01 0.03 -13.13
N GLU A 82 -1.87 -0.25 -14.42
CA GLU A 82 -1.30 -1.50 -14.91
C GLU A 82 0.14 -1.72 -14.43
N GLN A 83 0.97 -0.68 -14.45
CA GLN A 83 2.33 -0.75 -13.92
C GLN A 83 2.36 -1.02 -12.41
N ALA A 84 1.51 -0.32 -11.66
CA ALA A 84 1.37 -0.55 -10.22
C ALA A 84 0.88 -1.99 -9.93
N TYR A 85 -0.07 -2.49 -10.72
CA TYR A 85 -0.60 -3.84 -10.60
C TYR A 85 0.46 -4.90 -10.85
N LYS A 86 1.22 -4.76 -11.94
CA LYS A 86 2.33 -5.67 -12.25
C LYS A 86 3.37 -5.68 -11.13
N ALA A 87 3.75 -4.51 -10.63
CA ALA A 87 4.70 -4.40 -9.52
C ALA A 87 4.18 -5.07 -8.24
N MET A 88 2.92 -4.80 -7.87
CA MET A 88 2.28 -5.38 -6.70
C MET A 88 2.12 -6.90 -6.78
N CYS A 89 1.78 -7.43 -7.96
CA CYS A 89 1.47 -8.85 -8.14
C CYS A 89 2.66 -9.68 -8.66
N THR A 90 3.88 -9.13 -8.75
CA THR A 90 5.05 -9.81 -9.33
C THR A 90 5.36 -11.13 -8.60
N ASP A 91 5.27 -11.15 -7.27
CA ASP A 91 5.58 -12.32 -6.44
C ASP A 91 4.33 -12.99 -5.84
N TYR A 92 3.15 -12.61 -6.32
CA TYR A 92 1.90 -13.19 -5.84
C TYR A 92 1.81 -14.67 -6.23
N ARG A 93 1.52 -15.55 -5.25
CA ARG A 93 1.45 -17.02 -5.40
C ARG A 93 0.06 -17.60 -5.11
N GLY A 94 -0.95 -16.74 -4.91
CA GLY A 94 -2.31 -17.18 -4.63
C GLY A 94 -3.11 -17.51 -5.89
N PRO A 95 -4.41 -17.81 -5.74
CA PRO A 95 -5.30 -18.03 -6.88
C PRO A 95 -5.36 -16.78 -7.76
N VAL A 96 -5.27 -16.98 -9.06
CA VAL A 96 -5.47 -15.95 -10.09
C VAL A 96 -6.73 -16.30 -10.86
N CYS A 97 -7.65 -15.35 -10.92
CA CYS A 97 -8.90 -15.49 -11.66
C CYS A 97 -8.67 -15.11 -13.12
N ASP A 98 -8.86 -16.06 -14.05
CA ASP A 98 -9.00 -15.75 -15.47
C ASP A 98 -10.50 -15.57 -15.76
N MET A 99 -10.97 -14.33 -15.68
CA MET A 99 -12.38 -14.03 -15.93
C MET A 99 -12.57 -13.12 -17.13
N ALA A 100 -13.45 -13.57 -18.03
CA ALA A 100 -14.11 -12.69 -18.97
C ALA A 100 -15.31 -12.04 -18.28
N CYS A 101 -15.49 -10.73 -18.51
CA CYS A 101 -16.63 -9.97 -17.97
C CYS A 101 -17.60 -9.53 -19.07
N PRO A 102 -18.27 -10.48 -19.76
CA PRO A 102 -19.14 -10.15 -20.88
C PRO A 102 -20.42 -9.42 -20.48
N GLN A 103 -20.87 -9.61 -19.24
CA GLN A 103 -22.05 -8.95 -18.65
C GLN A 103 -21.82 -7.49 -18.25
N VAL A 104 -20.59 -6.98 -18.26
CA VAL A 104 -20.30 -5.59 -17.89
C VAL A 104 -20.17 -4.72 -19.13
N THR A 105 -20.81 -3.56 -19.10
CA THR A 105 -20.59 -2.49 -20.07
C THR A 105 -20.08 -1.25 -19.35
N LEU A 106 -19.18 -0.51 -19.97
CA LEU A 106 -18.67 0.75 -19.41
C LEU A 106 -19.49 1.91 -19.94
N GLN A 107 -19.87 2.80 -19.03
CA GLN A 107 -20.53 4.06 -19.36
C GLN A 107 -19.80 5.23 -18.70
N CYS A 108 -19.99 6.41 -19.28
CA CYS A 108 -19.61 7.68 -18.67
C CYS A 108 -20.87 8.32 -18.10
N ILE A 109 -21.06 8.24 -16.79
CA ILE A 109 -22.24 8.74 -16.08
C ILE A 109 -21.74 9.81 -15.10
N ASP A 110 -22.33 11.01 -15.16
CA ASP A 110 -21.93 12.14 -14.31
C ASP A 110 -20.42 12.42 -14.33
N ASN A 111 -19.83 12.38 -15.53
CA ASN A 111 -18.38 12.54 -15.77
C ASN A 111 -17.49 11.50 -15.07
N GLN A 112 -18.04 10.34 -14.68
CA GLN A 112 -17.32 9.26 -14.03
C GLN A 112 -17.48 7.96 -14.83
N CYS A 113 -16.38 7.21 -14.95
CA CYS A 113 -16.42 5.87 -15.51
C CYS A 113 -17.14 4.93 -14.54
N VAL A 114 -18.18 4.26 -15.04
CA VAL A 114 -19.00 3.33 -14.26
C VAL A 114 -19.15 2.01 -15.02
N ALA A 115 -19.05 0.90 -14.30
CA ALA A 115 -19.43 -0.42 -14.79
C ALA A 115 -20.93 -0.61 -14.53
N VAL A 116 -21.67 -0.88 -15.60
CA VAL A 116 -23.09 -1.22 -15.52
C VAL A 116 -23.28 -2.65 -16.01
N GLU A 117 -24.13 -3.39 -15.31
CA GLU A 117 -24.54 -4.72 -15.76
C GLU A 117 -25.46 -4.58 -16.97
N LYS A 118 -25.28 -5.44 -17.98
CA LYS A 118 -26.27 -5.59 -19.05
C LYS A 118 -27.50 -6.24 -18.42
N GLY A 119 -28.54 -5.45 -18.18
CA GLY A 119 -29.84 -5.99 -17.83
C GLY A 119 -30.30 -6.96 -18.93
N GLU A 120 -30.65 -8.17 -18.53
CA GLU A 120 -31.34 -9.15 -19.38
C GLU A 120 -32.73 -8.67 -19.81
#